data_AF-X1TU25-F1
#
_entry.id   AF-X1TU25-F1
#
_cell.length_a   1.000
_cell.length_b   1.000
_cell.length_c   1.000
_cell.angle_alpha   90.00
_cell.angle_beta   90.00
_cell.angle_gamma   90.00
#
_symmetry.space_group_name_H-M   'P 1'
#
loop_
_entity.id
_entity.type
_entity.pdbx_description
1 polymer ?
#
loop_
_entity_poly.entity_id
_entity_poly.type
_entity_poly.pdbx_seq_one_letter_code
_entity_poly.pdbx_strand_id
1 'polypeptide(L)'
;DLTAPERQLMAEISISYGLDPLMNELMIYQGNPYPTINARYRKAQETGKFDGIDTRPASKEERTQRNAKEGDYLYRCEVWVKGASHPFVGWGRVRAAETKGSEHLPIVKDPDRQAEKRAEAMGLRKGFSMPVPFKSWEEFEEEKAERVIKDEVIDVDPLTGEVIEPKGEKPKAEKKAPPKKAAPPKAEVKQPEAKAPAEVKEPEAKAEAEAKEEPPPDDSKPPQTAADLFERLAQAKG
;
A
#
# COMPACT_ATOMS: atom_id res chain seq x y z
N ASP A 1 17.67 -7.91 -10.76
CA ASP A 1 17.36 -7.46 -12.13
C ASP A 1 15.98 -7.90 -12.55
N LEU A 2 15.25 -7.03 -13.25
CA LEU A 2 13.95 -7.36 -13.81
C LEU A 2 14.13 -8.31 -14.99
N THR A 3 13.28 -9.33 -15.07
CA THR A 3 13.22 -10.25 -16.20
C THR A 3 12.73 -9.53 -17.47
N ALA A 4 13.01 -10.09 -18.65
CA ALA A 4 12.52 -9.54 -19.91
C ALA A 4 10.98 -9.31 -19.94
N PRO A 5 10.12 -10.25 -19.49
CA PRO A 5 8.68 -10.01 -19.44
C PRO A 5 8.30 -8.92 -18.43
N GLU A 6 8.96 -8.84 -17.27
CA GLU A 6 8.70 -7.77 -16.29
C GLU A 6 9.02 -6.38 -16.86
N ARG A 7 10.10 -6.26 -17.66
CA ARG A 7 10.42 -5.01 -18.36
C ARG A 7 9.36 -4.61 -19.38
N GLN A 8 8.79 -5.58 -20.11
CA GLN A 8 7.70 -5.33 -21.07
C GLN A 8 6.45 -4.84 -20.36
N LEU A 9 6.04 -5.50 -19.27
CA LEU A 9 4.90 -5.07 -18.46
C LEU A 9 5.11 -3.67 -17.87
N MET A 10 6.30 -3.41 -17.31
CA MET A 10 6.65 -2.10 -16.76
C MET A 10 6.52 -1.01 -17.82
N ALA A 11 7.00 -1.26 -19.05
CA ALA A 11 6.91 -0.32 -20.15
C ALA A 11 5.45 -0.05 -20.57
N GLU A 12 4.63 -1.08 -20.73
CA GLU A 12 3.21 -0.92 -21.11
C GLU A 12 2.41 -0.15 -20.05
N ILE A 13 2.61 -0.46 -18.78
CA ILE A 13 1.94 0.24 -17.68
C ILE A 13 2.42 1.67 -17.57
N SER A 14 3.72 1.90 -17.78
CA SER A 14 4.28 3.25 -17.81
C SER A 14 3.67 4.08 -18.94
N ILE A 15 3.51 3.51 -20.14
CA ILE A 15 2.87 4.19 -21.27
C ILE A 15 1.38 4.44 -20.99
N SER A 16 0.63 3.44 -20.52
CA SER A 16 -0.83 3.57 -20.32
C SER A 16 -1.21 4.60 -19.26
N TYR A 17 -0.46 4.70 -18.17
CA TYR A 17 -0.68 5.71 -17.12
C TYR A 17 0.10 7.00 -17.34
N GLY A 18 0.98 7.05 -18.34
CA GLY A 18 1.97 8.11 -18.49
C GLY A 18 2.82 8.26 -17.24
N LEU A 19 3.30 7.15 -16.68
CA LEU A 19 4.25 7.07 -15.56
C LEU A 19 5.69 7.00 -16.07
N ASP A 20 6.62 7.51 -15.28
CA ASP A 20 8.04 7.46 -15.57
C ASP A 20 8.75 6.45 -14.65
N PRO A 21 9.17 5.28 -15.16
CA PRO A 21 9.86 4.28 -14.35
C PRO A 21 11.24 4.77 -13.89
N LEU A 22 11.88 5.72 -14.60
CA LEU A 22 13.18 6.29 -14.19
C LEU A 22 13.05 7.19 -12.96
N MET A 23 11.87 7.76 -12.74
CA MET A 23 11.54 8.59 -11.57
C MET A 23 11.01 7.77 -10.38
N ASN A 24 11.15 6.44 -10.41
CA ASN A 24 10.64 5.51 -9.40
C ASN A 24 9.12 5.63 -9.19
N GLU A 25 8.36 5.90 -10.25
CA GLU A 25 6.91 6.00 -10.19
C GLU A 25 6.21 4.64 -10.27
N LEU A 26 6.91 3.64 -10.80
CA LEU A 26 6.40 2.29 -10.95
C LEU A 26 7.44 1.30 -10.43
N MET A 27 7.01 0.36 -9.60
CA MET A 27 7.85 -0.74 -9.13
C MET A 27 7.17 -2.08 -9.39
N ILE A 28 7.95 -3.11 -9.68
CA ILE A 28 7.44 -4.49 -9.73
C ILE A 28 7.80 -5.18 -8.42
N TYR A 29 6.80 -5.78 -7.78
CA TYR A 29 6.96 -6.55 -6.55
C TYR A 29 6.21 -7.86 -6.71
N GLN A 30 6.91 -9.00 -6.59
CA GLN A 30 6.33 -10.34 -6.73
C GLN A 30 5.52 -10.49 -8.04
N GLY A 31 6.11 -10.08 -9.18
CA GLY A 31 5.48 -10.14 -10.50
C GLY A 31 4.37 -9.11 -10.75
N ASN A 32 3.98 -8.35 -9.74
CA ASN A 32 2.88 -7.39 -9.84
C ASN A 32 3.40 -5.94 -9.91
N PRO A 33 2.83 -5.11 -10.80
CA PRO A 33 3.18 -3.71 -10.93
C PRO A 33 2.44 -2.86 -9.88
N TYR A 34 3.19 -2.06 -9.14
CA TYR A 34 2.68 -1.17 -8.11
C TYR A 34 3.05 0.28 -8.41
N PRO A 35 2.07 1.17 -8.64
CA PRO A 35 2.31 2.60 -8.66
C PRO A 35 2.79 3.06 -7.28
N THR A 36 3.94 3.69 -7.25
CA THR A 36 4.54 4.18 -6.01
C THR A 36 3.82 5.42 -5.50
N ILE A 37 4.20 5.89 -4.33
CA ILE A 37 3.67 7.13 -3.78
C ILE A 37 4.00 8.35 -4.65
N ASN A 38 5.19 8.38 -5.27
CA ASN A 38 5.63 9.46 -6.14
C ASN A 38 4.72 9.60 -7.36
N ALA A 39 4.36 8.47 -7.98
CA ALA A 39 3.38 8.43 -9.06
C ALA A 39 2.05 9.07 -8.65
N ARG A 40 1.55 8.71 -7.47
CA ARG A 40 0.27 9.22 -6.96
C ARG A 40 0.33 10.73 -6.72
N TYR A 41 1.42 11.25 -6.20
CA TYR A 41 1.60 12.69 -6.02
C TYR A 41 1.59 13.44 -7.34
N ARG A 42 2.42 13.02 -8.32
CA ARG A 42 2.44 13.70 -9.62
C ARG A 42 1.09 13.61 -10.31
N LYS A 43 0.47 12.43 -10.33
CA LYS A 43 -0.86 12.23 -10.95
C LYS A 43 -1.94 13.08 -10.27
N ALA A 44 -1.89 13.25 -8.94
CA ALA A 44 -2.78 14.16 -8.23
C ALA A 44 -2.55 15.62 -8.67
N GLN A 45 -1.29 16.06 -8.78
CA GLN A 45 -0.94 17.42 -9.23
C GLN A 45 -1.39 17.69 -10.66
N GLU A 46 -1.25 16.73 -11.57
CA GLU A 46 -1.69 16.82 -12.97
C GLU A 46 -3.18 17.12 -13.12
N THR A 47 -4.01 16.74 -12.14
CA THR A 47 -5.44 17.04 -12.19
C THR A 47 -5.76 18.51 -11.95
N GLY A 48 -4.84 19.30 -11.37
CA GLY A 48 -5.09 20.66 -10.89
C GLY A 48 -6.04 20.76 -9.68
N LYS A 49 -6.58 19.63 -9.21
CA LYS A 49 -7.54 19.54 -8.10
C LYS A 49 -6.89 19.20 -6.76
N PHE A 50 -5.62 18.82 -6.74
CA PHE A 50 -4.89 18.61 -5.50
C PHE A 50 -4.70 19.93 -4.75
N ASP A 51 -5.14 19.96 -3.50
CA ASP A 51 -5.08 21.15 -2.65
C ASP A 51 -4.02 21.02 -1.57
N GLY A 52 -3.89 19.82 -0.99
CA GLY A 52 -2.88 19.53 0.00
C GLY A 52 -3.04 18.16 0.63
N ILE A 53 -2.07 17.81 1.46
CA ILE A 53 -2.05 16.60 2.26
C ILE A 53 -1.57 16.96 3.66
N ASP A 54 -2.27 16.43 4.67
CA ASP A 54 -1.85 16.54 6.06
C ASP A 54 -1.78 15.14 6.65
N THR A 55 -0.68 14.83 7.32
CA THR A 55 -0.42 13.51 7.85
C THR A 55 0.10 13.62 9.26
N ARG A 56 -0.50 12.84 10.17
CA ARG A 56 -0.14 12.85 11.59
C ARG A 56 -0.22 11.46 12.21
N PRO A 57 0.49 11.22 13.32
CA PRO A 57 0.25 10.05 14.16
C PRO A 57 -1.22 9.99 14.60
N ALA A 58 -1.75 8.78 14.71
CA ALA A 58 -3.11 8.56 15.21
C ALA A 58 -3.22 8.94 16.70
N SER A 59 -4.32 9.59 17.09
CA SER A 59 -4.62 9.92 18.48
C SER A 59 -4.88 8.65 19.32
N LYS A 60 -4.87 8.79 20.65
CA LYS A 60 -5.16 7.66 21.55
C LYS A 60 -6.52 7.02 21.26
N GLU A 61 -7.54 7.84 21.02
CA GLU A 61 -8.90 7.39 20.70
C GLU A 61 -8.94 6.64 19.35
N GLU A 62 -8.30 7.20 18.32
CA GLU A 62 -8.24 6.58 16.98
C GLU A 62 -7.51 5.23 17.02
N ARG A 63 -6.45 5.12 17.83
CA ARG A 63 -5.73 3.85 18.03
C ARG A 63 -6.62 2.79 18.66
N THR A 64 -7.41 3.15 19.67
CA THR A 64 -8.39 2.27 20.30
C THR A 64 -9.46 1.83 19.30
N GLN A 65 -10.06 2.77 18.56
CA GLN A 65 -11.10 2.48 17.56
C GLN A 65 -10.61 1.55 16.43
N ARG A 66 -9.33 1.61 16.08
CA ARG A 66 -8.73 0.76 15.03
C ARG A 66 -8.00 -0.47 15.55
N ASN A 67 -8.14 -0.79 16.84
CA ASN A 67 -7.49 -1.95 17.49
C ASN A 67 -5.97 -1.98 17.21
N ALA A 68 -5.31 -0.82 17.31
CA ALA A 68 -3.86 -0.72 17.23
C ALA A 68 -3.25 -1.15 18.56
N LYS A 69 -2.36 -2.15 18.54
CA LYS A 69 -1.71 -2.65 19.75
C LYS A 69 -0.57 -1.71 20.17
N GLU A 70 -0.11 -1.88 21.39
CA GLU A 70 1.13 -1.23 21.84
C GLU A 70 2.30 -1.67 20.96
N GLY A 71 3.15 -0.72 20.56
CA GLY A 71 4.23 -0.94 19.60
C GLY A 71 3.83 -0.87 18.12
N ASP A 72 2.54 -0.81 17.78
CA ASP A 72 2.12 -0.56 16.40
C ASP A 72 2.25 0.94 16.05
N TYR A 73 2.73 1.23 14.85
CA TYR A 73 2.74 2.57 14.27
C TYR A 73 1.46 2.74 13.47
N LEU A 74 0.68 3.77 13.77
CA LEU A 74 -0.58 4.08 13.09
C LEU A 74 -0.61 5.57 12.76
N TYR A 75 -0.80 5.86 11.48
CA TYR A 75 -0.90 7.21 10.94
C TYR A 75 -2.23 7.44 10.25
N ARG A 76 -2.72 8.67 10.39
CA ARG A 76 -3.88 9.20 9.68
C ARG A 76 -3.38 10.24 8.69
N CYS A 77 -3.87 10.14 7.46
CA CYS A 77 -3.60 11.09 6.40
C CYS A 77 -4.92 11.66 5.88
N GLU A 78 -4.99 12.97 5.71
CA GLU A 78 -6.10 13.70 5.11
C GLU A 78 -5.64 14.31 3.80
N VAL A 79 -6.30 13.92 2.71
CA VAL A 79 -6.04 14.46 1.37
C VAL A 79 -7.16 15.42 0.99
N TRP A 80 -6.80 16.68 0.73
CA TRP A 80 -7.72 17.73 0.34
C TRP A 80 -7.79 17.85 -1.18
N VAL A 81 -9.02 17.81 -1.70
CA VAL A 81 -9.32 17.89 -3.13
C VAL A 81 -10.25 19.08 -3.36
N LYS A 82 -9.89 19.97 -4.29
CA LYS A 82 -10.69 21.15 -4.63
C LYS A 82 -12.08 20.73 -5.09
N GLY A 83 -13.10 21.31 -4.46
CA GLY A 83 -14.50 21.00 -4.72
C GLY A 83 -15.08 19.82 -3.92
N ALA A 84 -14.27 19.11 -3.13
CA ALA A 84 -14.79 18.17 -2.15
C ALA A 84 -15.17 18.89 -0.84
N SER A 85 -16.26 18.47 -0.21
CA SER A 85 -16.70 19.07 1.06
C SER A 85 -15.92 18.56 2.28
N HIS A 86 -15.28 17.39 2.16
CA HIS A 86 -14.52 16.74 3.22
C HIS A 86 -13.24 16.11 2.65
N PRO A 87 -12.16 16.04 3.45
CA PRO A 87 -10.93 15.40 3.01
C PRO A 87 -11.10 13.88 2.90
N PHE A 88 -10.33 13.28 1.99
CA PHE A 88 -10.26 11.83 1.86
C PHE A 88 -9.26 11.28 2.87
N VAL A 89 -9.74 10.42 3.77
CA VAL A 89 -8.92 9.91 4.88
C VAL A 89 -8.26 8.58 4.53
N GLY A 90 -6.92 8.56 4.54
CA GLY A 90 -6.06 7.39 4.45
C GLY A 90 -5.55 6.95 5.82
N TRP A 91 -5.35 5.65 6.00
CA TRP A 91 -4.75 5.08 7.21
C TRP A 91 -3.58 4.19 6.83
N GLY A 92 -2.47 4.33 7.56
CA GLY A 92 -1.28 3.52 7.40
C GLY A 92 -0.91 2.88 8.73
N ARG A 93 -0.79 1.55 8.75
CA ARG A 93 -0.38 0.79 9.93
C ARG A 93 0.86 -0.01 9.62
N VAL A 94 1.80 -0.03 10.55
CA VAL A 94 2.93 -0.96 10.60
C VAL A 94 2.85 -1.67 11.93
N ARG A 95 2.73 -3.00 11.89
CA ARG A 95 2.61 -3.81 13.11
C ARG A 95 3.96 -3.92 13.81
N ALA A 96 3.96 -4.05 15.14
CA ALA A 96 5.17 -4.30 15.92
C ALA A 96 5.93 -5.58 15.46
N ALA A 97 5.23 -6.54 14.86
CA ALA A 97 5.86 -7.73 14.27
C ALA A 97 6.67 -7.41 13.00
N GLU A 98 6.29 -6.38 12.23
CA GLU A 98 7.03 -5.93 11.03
C GLU A 98 8.31 -5.17 11.41
N THR A 99 8.37 -4.59 12.61
CA THR A 99 9.52 -3.77 13.05
C THR A 99 10.67 -4.62 13.59
N LYS A 100 10.37 -5.78 14.20
CA LYS A 100 11.38 -6.66 14.80
C LYS A 100 12.09 -7.56 13.79
N GLY A 101 11.61 -7.59 12.54
CA GLY A 101 12.02 -8.58 11.55
C GLY A 101 11.45 -9.94 11.85
N SER A 102 10.80 -10.54 10.88
CA SER A 102 10.53 -11.98 10.90
C SER A 102 11.19 -12.61 9.69
N GLU A 103 11.38 -13.92 9.71
CA GLU A 103 11.99 -14.69 8.62
C GLU A 103 11.31 -14.45 7.25
N HIS A 104 10.05 -13.99 7.26
CA HIS A 104 9.25 -13.77 6.05
C HIS A 104 8.89 -12.30 5.77
N LEU A 105 9.23 -11.36 6.65
CA LEU A 105 8.90 -9.94 6.47
C LEU A 105 10.18 -9.10 6.45
N PRO A 106 10.37 -8.24 5.43
CA PRO A 106 11.51 -7.36 5.38
C PRO A 106 11.50 -6.44 6.61
N ILE A 107 12.64 -6.37 7.31
CA ILE A 107 12.81 -5.45 8.44
C ILE A 107 12.61 -4.04 7.94
N VAL A 108 11.59 -3.37 8.49
CA VAL A 108 11.37 -1.95 8.23
C VAL A 108 12.32 -1.14 9.10
N LYS A 109 13.32 -0.50 8.48
CA LYS A 109 14.31 0.33 9.19
C LYS A 109 13.65 1.50 9.93
N ASP A 110 12.70 2.17 9.27
CA ASP A 110 11.97 3.32 9.79
C ASP A 110 10.45 3.05 9.77
N PRO A 111 9.91 2.37 10.79
CA PRO A 111 8.49 1.95 10.79
C PRO A 111 7.52 3.12 10.85
N ASP A 112 7.95 4.22 11.45
CA ASP A 112 7.21 5.47 11.53
C ASP A 112 6.97 6.08 10.14
N ARG A 113 8.06 6.34 9.41
CA ARG A 113 8.00 6.85 8.02
C ARG A 113 7.29 5.89 7.07
N GLN A 114 7.37 4.58 7.31
CA GLN A 114 6.66 3.59 6.52
C GLN A 114 5.14 3.63 6.77
N ALA A 115 4.71 3.79 8.02
CA ALA A 115 3.29 3.95 8.36
C ALA A 115 2.72 5.25 7.76
N GLU A 116 3.48 6.34 7.84
CA GLU A 116 3.16 7.63 7.22
C GLU A 116 2.95 7.49 5.70
N LYS A 117 3.93 6.93 4.97
CA LYS A 117 3.82 6.68 3.52
C LYS A 117 2.64 5.79 3.14
N ARG A 118 2.32 4.77 3.95
CA ARG A 118 1.14 3.92 3.74
C ARG A 118 -0.16 4.72 3.90
N ALA A 119 -0.21 5.63 4.88
CA ALA A 119 -1.36 6.50 5.10
C ALA A 119 -1.56 7.45 3.92
N GLU A 120 -0.49 8.13 3.49
CA GLU A 120 -0.49 9.02 2.32
C GLU A 120 -0.94 8.30 1.05
N ALA A 121 -0.36 7.13 0.76
CA ALA A 121 -0.72 6.35 -0.42
C ALA A 121 -2.21 5.93 -0.42
N MET A 122 -2.77 5.58 0.75
CA MET A 122 -4.19 5.25 0.89
C MET A 122 -5.09 6.48 0.76
N GLY A 123 -4.68 7.63 1.30
CA GLY A 123 -5.40 8.89 1.16
C GLY A 123 -5.47 9.32 -0.31
N LEU A 124 -4.30 9.33 -0.97
CA LEU A 124 -4.19 9.68 -2.40
C LEU A 124 -4.98 8.71 -3.28
N ARG A 125 -4.96 7.41 -2.98
CA ARG A 125 -5.77 6.43 -3.74
C ARG A 125 -7.28 6.70 -3.65
N LYS A 126 -7.76 7.21 -2.52
CA LYS A 126 -9.18 7.54 -2.33
C LYS A 126 -9.56 8.86 -3.00
N GLY A 127 -8.70 9.88 -2.90
CA GLY A 127 -8.94 11.19 -3.52
C GLY A 127 -8.71 11.22 -5.03
N PHE A 128 -7.73 10.46 -5.51
CA PHE A 128 -7.31 10.40 -6.92
C PHE A 128 -7.25 8.94 -7.37
N SER A 129 -8.38 8.47 -7.90
CA SER A 129 -8.47 7.12 -8.45
C SER A 129 -7.62 7.04 -9.72
N MET A 130 -6.59 6.20 -9.68
CA MET A 130 -5.96 5.70 -10.91
C MET A 130 -6.67 4.39 -11.25
N PRO A 131 -7.27 4.25 -12.45
CA PRO A 131 -7.83 2.98 -12.86
C PRO A 131 -6.74 1.90 -12.80
N VAL A 132 -7.14 0.65 -12.55
CA VAL A 132 -6.22 -0.49 -12.66
C VAL A 132 -6.22 -0.89 -14.13
N PRO A 133 -5.07 -1.14 -14.77
CA PRO A 133 -5.08 -1.64 -16.14
C PRO A 133 -5.72 -3.01 -16.04
N PHE A 134 -6.84 -3.22 -16.73
CA PHE A 134 -7.68 -4.40 -16.58
C PHE A 134 -6.95 -5.72 -16.90
N LYS A 135 -5.74 -5.66 -17.48
CA LYS A 135 -4.94 -6.82 -17.79
C LYS A 135 -4.16 -7.30 -16.56
N SER A 136 -4.57 -8.44 -16.02
CA SER A 136 -3.75 -9.19 -15.08
C SER A 136 -2.48 -9.72 -15.78
N TRP A 137 -1.46 -10.10 -15.01
CA TRP A 137 -0.27 -10.76 -15.57
C TRP A 137 -0.62 -12.04 -16.33
N GLU A 138 -1.63 -12.77 -15.87
CA GLU A 138 -2.13 -14.00 -16.51
C GLU A 138 -2.76 -13.69 -17.88
N GLU A 139 -3.57 -12.64 -17.98
CA GLU A 139 -4.12 -12.17 -19.26
C GLU A 139 -3.02 -11.67 -20.21
N PHE A 140 -1.94 -11.11 -19.65
CA PHE A 140 -0.77 -10.71 -20.42
C PHE A 140 0.02 -11.91 -20.97
N GLU A 141 0.18 -12.98 -20.19
CA GLU A 141 0.79 -14.23 -20.65
C GLU A 141 -0.07 -14.93 -21.71
N GLU A 142 -1.40 -14.93 -21.56
CA GLU A 142 -2.34 -15.47 -22.55
C GLU A 142 -2.29 -14.68 -23.87
N GLU A 143 -2.30 -13.34 -23.83
CA GLU A 143 -2.23 -12.52 -25.05
C GLU A 143 -0.87 -12.64 -25.74
N LYS A 144 0.22 -12.75 -24.99
CA LYS A 144 1.56 -12.99 -25.55
C LYS A 144 1.65 -14.37 -26.21
N ALA A 145 1.07 -15.40 -25.58
CA ALA A 145 0.96 -16.72 -26.20
C ALA A 145 0.12 -16.68 -27.49
N GLU A 146 -0.98 -15.92 -27.51
CA GLU A 146 -1.77 -15.73 -28.72
C GLU A 146 -1.06 -14.96 -29.83
N ARG A 147 -0.27 -13.92 -29.50
CA ARG A 147 0.50 -13.15 -30.50
C ARG A 147 1.65 -13.98 -31.08
N VAL A 148 2.33 -14.79 -30.28
CA VAL A 148 3.35 -15.75 -30.77
C VAL A 148 2.75 -16.78 -31.74
N ILE A 149 1.45 -17.08 -31.62
CA ILE A 149 0.75 -17.98 -32.56
C ILE A 149 0.31 -17.26 -33.85
N LYS A 150 0.13 -15.92 -33.80
CA LYS A 150 -0.38 -15.12 -34.93
C LYS A 150 0.71 -14.41 -35.73
N ASP A 151 1.85 -14.11 -35.13
CA ASP A 151 3.03 -13.60 -35.83
C ASP A 151 3.79 -14.78 -36.45
N GLU A 152 3.61 -14.98 -37.75
CA GLU A 152 4.57 -15.75 -38.55
C GLU A 152 5.96 -15.15 -38.32
N VAL A 153 6.86 -15.97 -37.77
CA VAL A 153 8.24 -15.60 -37.47
C VAL A 153 8.90 -15.10 -38.77
N ILE A 154 9.08 -13.80 -38.89
CA ILE A 154 9.96 -13.23 -39.91
C ILE A 154 11.38 -13.42 -39.39
N ASP A 155 12.07 -14.44 -39.90
CA ASP A 155 13.50 -14.62 -39.68
C ASP A 155 14.25 -13.51 -40.43
N VAL A 156 14.88 -12.61 -39.67
CA VAL A 156 15.77 -11.57 -40.20
C VAL A 156 17.19 -11.99 -39.88
N ASP A 157 18.02 -12.14 -40.91
CA ASP A 157 19.42 -12.52 -40.76
C ASP A 157 20.19 -11.41 -40.03
N PRO A 158 20.78 -11.69 -38.85
CA PRO A 158 21.40 -10.67 -38.01
C PRO A 158 22.66 -10.03 -38.60
N LEU A 159 23.20 -10.55 -39.72
CA LEU A 159 24.41 -10.02 -40.36
C LEU A 159 24.13 -9.12 -41.57
N THR A 160 23.01 -9.28 -42.27
CA THR A 160 22.73 -8.58 -43.53
C THR A 160 21.49 -7.68 -43.46
N GLY A 161 20.59 -7.90 -42.49
CA GLY A 161 19.35 -7.13 -42.37
C GLY A 161 18.34 -7.37 -43.50
N GLU A 162 18.57 -8.38 -44.34
CA GLU A 162 17.62 -8.79 -45.37
C GLU A 162 16.53 -9.68 -44.77
N VAL A 163 15.27 -9.40 -45.15
CA VAL A 163 14.09 -10.18 -44.78
C VAL A 163 14.11 -11.47 -45.60
N ILE A 164 14.27 -12.62 -44.94
CA ILE A 164 14.19 -13.91 -45.62
C ILE A 164 12.71 -14.26 -45.75
N GLU A 165 12.17 -14.24 -46.97
CA GLU A 165 10.84 -14.79 -47.24
C GLU A 165 10.83 -16.29 -46.86
N PRO A 166 9.91 -16.74 -45.99
CA PRO A 166 9.86 -18.14 -45.62
C PRO A 166 9.48 -18.97 -46.85
N LYS A 167 10.43 -19.79 -47.35
CA LYS A 167 10.12 -20.88 -48.27
C LYS A 167 9.18 -21.83 -47.55
N GLY A 168 7.91 -21.78 -47.93
CA GLY A 168 6.85 -22.59 -47.35
C GLY A 168 7.13 -24.09 -47.47
N GLU A 169 7.63 -24.68 -46.39
CA GLU A 169 7.39 -26.08 -46.08
C GLU A 169 6.32 -26.14 -44.99
N LYS A 170 5.12 -26.56 -45.40
CA LYS A 170 3.99 -26.80 -44.50
C LYS A 170 4.43 -27.76 -43.39
N PRO A 171 4.40 -27.36 -42.10
CA PRO A 171 4.55 -28.32 -41.02
C PRO A 171 3.33 -29.26 -41.05
N LYS A 172 3.62 -30.56 -41.16
CA LYS A 172 2.66 -31.64 -41.08
C LYS A 172 2.04 -31.62 -39.68
N ALA A 173 0.78 -31.19 -39.59
CA ALA A 173 0.03 -31.14 -38.34
C ALA A 173 -0.18 -32.55 -37.78
N GLU A 174 0.70 -32.99 -36.89
CA GLU A 174 0.48 -34.17 -36.05
C GLU A 174 -0.40 -33.74 -34.86
N LYS A 175 -1.72 -33.96 -35.01
CA LYS A 175 -2.70 -33.79 -33.94
C LYS A 175 -2.38 -34.79 -32.80
N LYS A 176 -1.60 -34.38 -31.80
CA LYS A 176 -1.65 -35.02 -30.48
C LYS A 176 -2.85 -34.47 -29.71
N ALA A 177 -3.78 -35.37 -29.42
CA ALA A 177 -4.98 -35.09 -28.64
C ALA A 177 -4.63 -34.51 -27.25
N PRO A 178 -5.43 -33.56 -26.73
CA PRO A 178 -5.24 -33.07 -25.37
C PRO A 178 -5.51 -34.19 -24.34
N PRO A 179 -4.68 -34.33 -23.29
CA PRO A 179 -4.97 -35.25 -22.20
C PRO A 179 -6.28 -34.85 -21.51
N LYS A 180 -7.18 -35.84 -21.36
CA LYS A 180 -8.43 -35.72 -20.61
C LYS A 180 -8.16 -35.18 -19.20
N LYS A 181 -8.84 -34.09 -18.84
CA LYS A 181 -8.97 -33.58 -17.46
C LYS A 181 -9.33 -34.72 -16.50
N ALA A 182 -8.44 -35.00 -15.54
CA ALA A 182 -8.80 -35.72 -14.33
C ALA A 182 -9.56 -34.76 -13.41
N ALA A 183 -10.76 -35.18 -12.99
CA ALA A 183 -11.59 -34.45 -12.05
C ALA A 183 -10.89 -34.28 -10.69
N PRO A 184 -11.05 -33.14 -9.99
CA PRO A 184 -10.57 -33.01 -8.62
C PRO A 184 -11.36 -33.97 -7.70
N PRO A 185 -10.69 -34.67 -6.77
CA PRO A 185 -11.38 -35.46 -5.76
C PRO A 185 -12.21 -34.54 -4.84
N LYS A 186 -13.47 -34.92 -4.62
CA LYS A 186 -14.35 -34.34 -3.60
C LYS A 186 -13.66 -34.45 -2.22
N ALA A 187 -13.19 -33.33 -1.70
CA ALA A 187 -12.83 -33.23 -0.29
C ALA A 187 -14.12 -33.05 0.52
N GLU A 188 -14.48 -34.09 1.28
CA GLU A 188 -15.47 -34.02 2.35
C GLU A 188 -15.09 -32.92 3.34
N VAL A 189 -15.89 -31.86 3.38
CA VAL A 189 -15.89 -30.88 4.46
C VAL A 189 -16.52 -31.55 5.68
N LYS A 190 -15.69 -32.15 6.54
CA LYS A 190 -16.09 -32.46 7.92
C LYS A 190 -16.23 -31.15 8.67
N GLN A 191 -17.47 -30.80 9.00
CA GLN A 191 -17.81 -29.78 9.98
C GLN A 191 -17.23 -30.18 11.35
N PRO A 192 -16.41 -29.34 12.01
CA PRO A 192 -16.20 -29.46 13.44
C PRO A 192 -17.38 -28.84 14.20
N GLU A 193 -17.96 -29.65 15.08
CA GLU A 193 -19.06 -29.36 15.97
C GLU A 193 -18.85 -28.10 16.80
N ALA A 194 -19.95 -27.35 16.94
CA ALA A 194 -20.11 -26.26 17.87
C ALA A 194 -19.95 -26.78 19.31
N LYS A 195 -18.89 -26.35 20.00
CA LYS A 195 -18.83 -26.38 21.47
C LYS A 195 -19.39 -25.07 22.02
N ALA A 196 -20.40 -25.24 22.88
CA ALA A 196 -21.13 -24.22 23.60
C ALA A 196 -20.23 -23.28 24.43
N PRO A 197 -20.71 -22.05 24.71
CA PRO A 197 -19.98 -21.06 25.48
C PRO A 197 -19.86 -21.45 26.95
N ALA A 198 -18.62 -21.52 27.44
CA ALA A 198 -18.33 -21.64 28.86
C ALA A 198 -18.52 -20.28 29.54
N GLU A 199 -19.63 -20.20 30.27
CA GLU A 199 -19.85 -19.59 31.58
C GLU A 199 -18.83 -18.56 32.11
N VAL A 200 -19.39 -17.38 32.31
CA VAL A 200 -18.91 -16.20 33.04
C VAL A 200 -18.30 -16.55 34.39
N LYS A 201 -17.10 -16.00 34.66
CA LYS A 201 -16.68 -15.64 36.02
C LYS A 201 -16.13 -14.22 36.01
N GLU A 202 -16.94 -13.31 36.55
CA GLU A 202 -16.47 -12.07 37.15
C GLU A 202 -15.40 -12.36 38.20
N PRO A 203 -14.37 -11.51 38.26
CA PRO A 203 -13.91 -11.06 39.56
C PRO A 203 -14.15 -9.56 39.72
N GLU A 204 -15.04 -9.24 40.65
CA GLU A 204 -15.01 -8.00 41.42
C GLU A 204 -13.61 -7.82 42.02
N ALA A 205 -12.98 -6.66 41.77
CA ALA A 205 -12.00 -6.09 42.69
C ALA A 205 -11.77 -4.61 42.41
N LYS A 206 -12.44 -3.81 43.25
CA LYS A 206 -12.06 -2.49 43.78
C LYS A 206 -10.63 -2.03 43.47
N ALA A 207 -10.53 -0.83 42.90
CA ALA A 207 -9.53 0.16 43.28
C ALA A 207 -10.08 1.57 42.97
N GLU A 208 -10.67 2.19 43.99
CA GLU A 208 -10.81 3.65 44.06
C GLU A 208 -9.40 4.25 44.06
N ALA A 209 -9.01 4.87 42.95
CA ALA A 209 -7.88 5.79 42.92
C ALA A 209 -8.46 7.21 43.02
N GLU A 210 -8.37 7.74 44.23
CA GLU A 210 -8.63 9.12 44.61
C GLU A 210 -7.81 10.07 43.72
N ALA A 211 -8.44 10.60 42.66
CA ALA A 211 -7.86 11.66 41.85
C ALA A 211 -7.87 12.94 42.69
N LYS A 212 -6.69 13.38 43.12
CA LYS A 212 -6.49 14.74 43.63
C LYS A 212 -6.91 15.72 42.54
N GLU A 213 -8.06 16.35 42.77
CA GLU A 213 -8.56 17.49 42.04
C GLU A 213 -7.53 18.62 42.20
N GLU A 214 -6.79 18.95 41.13
CA GLU A 214 -6.01 20.17 41.10
C GLU A 214 -7.00 21.35 41.15
N PRO A 215 -6.80 22.32 42.06
CA PRO A 215 -7.69 23.47 42.14
C PRO A 215 -7.69 24.22 40.80
N PRO A 216 -8.86 24.72 40.34
CA PRO A 216 -8.94 25.49 39.12
C PRO A 216 -7.96 26.68 39.16
N PRO A 217 -7.36 27.05 38.02
CA PRO A 217 -6.48 28.21 37.94
C PRO A 217 -7.22 29.45 38.43
N ASP A 218 -6.63 30.12 39.41
CA ASP A 218 -7.13 31.35 39.99
C ASP A 218 -6.97 32.49 38.96
N ASP A 219 -8.04 32.74 38.21
CA ASP A 219 -8.16 33.80 37.19
C ASP A 219 -8.07 35.23 37.78
N SER A 220 -7.87 35.39 39.10
CA SER A 220 -7.67 36.70 39.71
C SER A 220 -6.24 37.24 39.56
N LYS A 221 -5.29 36.45 39.05
CA LYS A 221 -3.92 36.93 38.78
C LYS A 221 -3.80 37.54 37.37
N PRO A 222 -3.32 38.79 37.24
CA PRO A 222 -3.10 39.41 35.94
C PRO A 222 -2.11 38.58 35.11
N PRO A 223 -2.24 38.59 33.76
CA PRO A 223 -1.37 37.83 32.88
C PRO A 223 0.08 38.18 33.17
N GLN A 224 0.88 37.15 33.48
CA GLN A 224 2.31 37.29 33.75
C GLN A 224 2.95 38.00 32.58
N THR A 225 3.55 39.15 32.86
CA THR A 225 4.25 39.91 31.83
C THR A 225 5.50 39.15 31.42
N ALA A 226 6.01 39.39 30.22
CA ALA A 226 7.24 38.74 29.74
C ALA A 226 8.43 38.92 30.70
N ALA A 227 8.41 39.94 31.57
CA ALA A 227 9.43 40.15 32.60
C ALA A 227 9.45 39.05 33.68
N ASP A 228 8.28 38.56 34.11
CA ASP A 228 8.18 37.54 35.19
C ASP A 228 8.73 36.17 34.75
N LEU A 229 8.69 35.89 33.44
CA LEU A 229 9.23 34.66 32.84
C LEU A 229 10.77 34.66 32.83
N PHE A 230 11.41 35.83 32.69
CA PHE A 230 12.87 35.93 32.69
C PHE A 230 13.47 35.78 34.09
N GLU A 231 12.78 36.27 35.13
CA GLU A 231 13.29 36.20 36.51
C GLU A 231 13.28 34.77 37.07
N ARG A 232 12.27 33.95 36.71
CA ARG A 232 12.24 32.52 37.04
C ARG A 232 13.33 31.70 36.37
N LEU A 233 13.70 32.04 35.13
CA LEU A 233 14.80 31.38 34.41
C LEU A 233 16.18 31.70 35.02
N ALA A 234 16.32 32.86 35.66
CA ALA A 234 17.54 33.24 36.36
C ALA A 234 17.70 32.50 37.70
N GLN A 235 16.60 32.29 38.44
CA GLN A 235 16.63 31.57 39.73
C GLN A 235 16.83 30.06 39.58
N ALA A 236 16.49 29.47 38.43
CA ALA A 236 16.67 28.03 38.19
C ALA A 236 18.11 27.62 37.82
N LYS A 237 19.04 28.57 37.73
CA LYS A 237 20.45 28.34 37.34
C LYS A 237 21.47 28.67 38.44
N GLY A 238 21.02 29.02 39.64
CA GLY A 238 21.87 29.16 40.85
C GLY A 238 21.61 28.02 41.82
#